data_AF-A0AA86RNX3-F1
#
_entry.id   AF-A0AA86RNX3-F1
#
_cell.length_a   1.000
_cell.length_b   1.000
_cell.length_c   1.000
_cell.angle_alpha   90.00
_cell.angle_beta   90.00
_cell.angle_gamma   90.00
#
_symmetry.space_group_name_H-M   'P 1'
#
loop_
_entity.id
_entity.type
_entity.pdbx_description
1 polymer ?
#
loop_
_entity_poly.entity_id
_entity_poly.type
_entity_poly.pdbx_seq_one_letter_code
_entity_poly.pdbx_strand_id
1 'polypeptide(L)'
;MKSSLSKLKKIALPKTVSKDKRDFHPTVKFDELALAAKDMQDMRDCYDSLLSAAAATQNSAYEFAESLQEMGTCLLEKTSLNDDEESGKVLGMLGSVQLELQKLVDSYRSHIVLTITNPSESLLNELRTVELMFLTLSDENTASYRFPDFEVD
;
A
#
# COMPACT_ATOMS: atom_id res chain seq x y z
N MET A 1 -11.81 -7.02 -18.20
CA MET A 1 -11.04 -7.96 -17.36
C MET A 1 -11.94 -8.44 -16.25
N LYS A 2 -12.11 -9.76 -16.11
CA LYS A 2 -13.16 -10.39 -15.30
C LYS A 2 -12.69 -10.59 -13.85
N SER A 3 -13.58 -10.30 -12.89
CA SER A 3 -13.29 -10.26 -11.46
C SER A 3 -12.99 -11.65 -10.86
N SER A 4 -12.00 -11.69 -9.96
CA SER A 4 -11.69 -12.86 -9.13
C SER A 4 -12.30 -12.68 -7.73
N LEU A 5 -13.63 -12.76 -7.65
CA LEU A 5 -14.38 -12.80 -6.38
C LEU A 5 -15.05 -14.17 -6.12
N SER A 6 -14.70 -15.20 -6.89
CA SER A 6 -15.33 -16.52 -6.84
C SER A 6 -14.87 -17.42 -5.68
N LYS A 7 -13.93 -16.97 -4.83
CA LYS A 7 -13.34 -17.81 -3.76
C LYS A 7 -14.01 -17.71 -2.38
N LEU A 8 -15.01 -16.85 -2.17
CA LEU A 8 -15.65 -16.65 -0.86
C LEU A 8 -16.91 -17.51 -0.59
N LYS A 9 -17.24 -18.48 -1.45
CA LYS A 9 -18.50 -19.26 -1.37
C LYS A 9 -18.45 -20.59 -0.61
N LYS A 10 -17.55 -20.76 0.37
CA LYS A 10 -17.45 -22.04 1.11
C LYS A 10 -17.45 -21.96 2.63
N ILE A 11 -18.20 -21.00 3.19
CA ILE A 11 -18.64 -21.07 4.59
C ILE A 11 -19.98 -21.81 4.61
N ALA A 12 -19.93 -23.13 4.63
CA ALA A 12 -21.07 -23.98 4.92
C ALA A 12 -20.71 -24.87 6.12
N LEU A 13 -21.35 -24.63 7.26
CA LEU A 13 -21.25 -25.46 8.47
C LEU A 13 -21.84 -26.85 8.19
N PRO A 14 -21.12 -27.95 8.46
CA PRO A 14 -21.74 -29.24 8.75
C PRO A 14 -22.04 -29.31 10.25
N LYS A 15 -23.33 -29.39 10.60
CA LYS A 15 -23.76 -29.89 11.91
C LYS A 15 -23.45 -31.38 11.99
N THR A 16 -22.49 -31.78 12.83
CA THR A 16 -22.44 -33.13 13.39
C THR A 16 -22.14 -33.05 14.88
N VAL A 17 -23.17 -33.33 15.67
CA VAL A 17 -23.03 -33.69 17.09
C VAL A 17 -22.31 -35.04 17.13
N SER A 18 -21.06 -35.04 17.57
CA SER A 18 -20.41 -36.23 18.10
C SER A 18 -19.39 -35.78 19.14
N LYS A 19 -19.62 -36.29 20.34
CA LYS A 19 -18.91 -36.08 21.58
C LYS A 19 -17.51 -36.71 21.41
N ASP A 20 -16.51 -35.89 21.11
CA ASP A 20 -15.13 -36.32 21.23
C ASP A 20 -14.32 -35.32 22.05
N LYS A 21 -13.53 -35.87 22.95
CA LYS A 21 -12.72 -35.11 23.90
C LYS A 21 -11.74 -34.27 23.09
N ARG A 22 -11.94 -32.95 23.12
CA ARG A 22 -10.94 -32.01 22.63
C ARG A 22 -9.74 -32.08 23.56
N ASP A 23 -8.78 -32.93 23.20
CA ASP A 23 -7.40 -32.72 23.59
C ASP A 23 -6.98 -31.41 22.94
N PHE A 24 -7.07 -30.33 23.72
CA PHE A 24 -6.44 -29.06 23.40
C PHE A 24 -4.94 -29.33 23.34
N HIS A 25 -4.41 -29.61 22.15
CA HIS A 25 -2.98 -29.69 21.97
C HIS A 25 -2.45 -28.25 21.88
N PRO A 26 -1.83 -27.70 22.94
CA PRO A 26 -1.51 -26.27 23.00
C PRO A 26 -0.47 -25.88 21.94
N THR A 27 0.40 -26.82 21.58
CA THR A 27 1.50 -26.70 20.61
C THR A 27 1.06 -26.27 19.21
N VAL A 28 -0.07 -26.76 18.68
CA VAL A 28 -0.54 -26.40 17.33
C VAL A 28 -0.99 -24.93 17.27
N LYS A 29 -1.55 -24.41 18.36
CA LYS A 29 -2.03 -23.02 18.43
C LYS A 29 -0.90 -22.00 18.55
N PHE A 30 0.20 -22.37 19.21
CA PHE A 30 1.38 -21.50 19.29
C PHE A 30 2.09 -21.37 17.94
N ASP A 31 2.11 -22.42 17.12
CA ASP A 31 2.73 -22.40 15.80
C ASP A 31 1.92 -21.56 14.79
N GLU A 32 0.58 -21.68 14.82
CA GLU A 32 -0.32 -20.81 14.05
C GLU A 32 -0.22 -19.33 14.47
N LEU A 33 -0.02 -19.06 15.76
CA LEU A 33 0.15 -17.71 16.29
C LEU A 33 1.47 -17.07 15.86
N ALA A 34 2.56 -17.84 15.89
CA ALA A 34 3.87 -17.41 15.40
C ALA A 34 3.84 -17.15 13.89
N LEU A 35 3.13 -17.98 13.13
CA LEU A 35 2.92 -17.78 11.70
C LEU A 35 2.12 -16.49 11.42
N ALA A 36 1.02 -16.26 12.14
CA ALA A 36 0.23 -15.04 11.99
C ALA A 36 1.03 -13.77 12.34
N ALA A 37 1.88 -13.82 13.37
CA ALA A 37 2.79 -12.71 13.70
C ALA A 37 3.78 -12.44 12.56
N LYS A 38 4.31 -13.50 11.94
CA LYS A 38 5.20 -13.38 10.79
C LYS A 38 4.49 -12.82 9.56
N ASP A 39 3.27 -13.27 9.28
CA ASP A 39 2.47 -12.76 8.17
C ASP A 39 2.16 -11.26 8.34
N MET A 40 1.81 -10.81 9.55
CA MET A 40 1.60 -9.39 9.84
C MET A 40 2.86 -8.56 9.62
N GLN A 41 4.01 -9.07 10.05
CA GLN A 41 5.31 -8.44 9.79
C GLN A 41 5.59 -8.31 8.29
N ASP A 42 5.40 -9.38 7.53
CA ASP A 42 5.65 -9.40 6.09
C ASP A 42 4.68 -8.47 5.32
N MET A 43 3.41 -8.39 5.75
CA MET A 43 2.45 -7.42 5.22
C MET A 43 2.88 -5.99 5.47
N ARG A 44 3.39 -5.69 6.67
CA ARG A 44 3.89 -4.35 7.02
C ARG A 44 5.06 -3.95 6.13
N ASP A 45 6.06 -4.82 6.01
CA ASP A 45 7.24 -4.58 5.19
C ASP A 45 6.88 -4.40 3.71
N CYS A 46 5.84 -5.10 3.23
CA CYS A 46 5.29 -4.92 1.89
C CYS A 46 4.66 -3.53 1.69
N TYR A 47 3.84 -3.06 2.63
CA TYR A 47 3.23 -1.72 2.53
C TYR A 47 4.26 -0.60 2.64
N ASP A 48 5.23 -0.73 3.54
CA ASP A 48 6.31 0.26 3.69
C ASP A 48 7.16 0.34 2.41
N SER A 49 7.49 -0.81 1.81
CA SER A 49 8.21 -0.86 0.53
C SER A 49 7.40 -0.23 -0.60
N LEU A 50 6.09 -0.50 -0.65
CA LEU A 50 5.20 0.07 -1.66
C LEU A 50 5.06 1.59 -1.51
N LEU A 51 4.95 2.09 -0.28
CA LEU A 51 4.92 3.53 0.02
C LEU A 51 6.24 4.21 -0.35
N SER A 52 7.37 3.58 -0.06
CA SER A 52 8.69 4.08 -0.46
C SER A 52 8.81 4.17 -1.99
N ALA A 53 8.40 3.13 -2.71
CA ALA A 53 8.40 3.12 -4.18
C ALA A 53 7.44 4.17 -4.76
N ALA A 54 6.26 4.35 -4.16
CA ALA A 54 5.30 5.37 -4.55
C ALA A 54 5.90 6.77 -4.39
N ALA A 55 6.49 7.07 -3.23
CA ALA A 55 7.13 8.36 -2.97
C ALA A 55 8.27 8.65 -3.96
N ALA A 56 9.15 7.67 -4.21
CA ALA A 56 10.21 7.81 -5.20
C ALA A 56 9.65 8.11 -6.60
N THR A 57 8.61 7.39 -7.00
CA THR A 57 7.93 7.59 -8.30
C THR A 57 7.29 8.97 -8.40
N GLN A 58 6.64 9.44 -7.33
CA GLN A 58 6.01 10.76 -7.29
C GLN A 58 7.04 11.89 -7.39
N ASN A 59 8.19 11.75 -6.73
CA ASN A 59 9.27 12.72 -6.81
C ASN A 59 9.86 12.78 -8.22
N SER A 60 10.17 11.63 -8.83
CA SER A 60 10.64 11.60 -10.21
C SER A 60 9.61 12.14 -11.20
N ALA A 61 8.31 11.85 -11.00
CA ALA A 61 7.25 12.42 -11.82
C ALA A 61 7.14 13.94 -11.66
N TYR A 62 7.32 14.47 -10.44
CA TYR A 62 7.37 15.91 -10.19
C TYR A 62 8.55 16.56 -10.91
N GLU A 63 9.77 16.06 -10.73
CA GLU A 63 10.97 16.60 -11.40
C GLU A 63 10.84 16.56 -12.93
N PHE A 64 10.24 15.49 -13.47
CA PHE A 64 9.97 15.39 -14.89
C PHE A 64 8.92 16.40 -15.37
N ALA A 65 7.85 16.62 -14.61
CA ALA A 65 6.83 17.62 -14.91
C ALA A 65 7.42 19.04 -14.92
N GLU A 66 8.28 19.39 -13.96
CA GLU A 66 8.99 20.67 -13.95
C GLU A 66 9.89 20.82 -15.19
N SER A 67 10.63 19.77 -15.54
CA SER A 67 11.48 19.78 -16.76
C SER A 67 10.66 19.98 -18.04
N LEU A 68 9.48 19.37 -18.14
CA LEU A 68 8.55 19.55 -19.26
C LEU A 68 8.01 20.99 -19.30
N GLN A 69 7.69 21.56 -18.14
CA GLN A 69 7.22 22.94 -18.02
C GLN A 69 8.28 23.94 -18.50
N GLU A 70 9.51 23.81 -18.00
CA GLU A 70 10.63 24.67 -18.36
C GLU A 70 10.93 24.59 -19.86
N MET A 71 11.03 23.37 -20.41
CA MET A 71 11.26 23.15 -21.82
C MET A 71 10.12 23.70 -22.69
N GLY A 72 8.87 23.44 -22.29
CA GLY A 72 7.69 23.93 -23.01
C GLY A 72 7.65 25.45 -23.06
N THR A 73 7.89 26.11 -21.94
CA THR A 73 7.94 27.57 -21.83
C THR A 73 9.08 28.14 -22.69
N CYS A 74 10.28 27.56 -22.60
CA CYS A 74 11.43 27.99 -23.39
C CYS A 74 11.16 27.91 -24.91
N LEU A 75 10.53 26.83 -25.38
CA LEU A 75 10.18 26.66 -26.80
C LEU A 75 9.14 27.68 -27.27
N LEU A 76 8.15 27.98 -26.44
CA LEU A 76 7.14 29.00 -26.75
C LEU A 76 7.75 30.41 -26.78
N GLU A 77 8.63 30.73 -25.84
CA GLU A 77 9.39 31.99 -25.86
C GLU A 77 10.24 32.12 -27.11
N LYS A 78 10.96 31.06 -27.50
CA LYS A 78 11.78 31.07 -28.73
C LYS A 78 10.96 31.22 -30.00
N THR A 79 9.71 30.78 -30.01
CA THR A 79 8.80 30.98 -31.15
C THR A 79 8.59 32.47 -31.43
N SER A 80 8.49 33.30 -30.39
CA SER A 80 8.28 34.75 -30.54
C SER A 80 9.51 35.51 -31.06
N LEU A 81 10.70 34.90 -30.98
CA LEU A 81 11.98 35.48 -31.39
C LEU A 81 12.46 34.96 -32.76
N ASN A 82 11.68 34.10 -33.41
CA ASN A 82 12.10 33.41 -34.63
C ASN A 82 11.53 34.12 -35.86
N ASP A 83 12.41 34.64 -36.72
CA ASP A 83 12.03 35.32 -37.97
C ASP A 83 11.61 34.33 -39.08
N ASP A 84 11.93 33.04 -38.92
CA ASP A 84 11.46 31.98 -39.82
C ASP A 84 10.08 31.46 -39.40
N GLU A 85 9.08 31.72 -40.24
CA GLU A 85 7.67 31.43 -39.96
C GLU A 85 7.41 29.93 -39.71
N GLU A 86 8.03 29.04 -40.48
CA GLU A 86 7.82 27.60 -40.38
C GLU A 86 8.51 27.00 -39.14
N SER A 87 9.76 27.37 -38.87
CA SER A 87 10.46 26.99 -37.64
C SER A 87 9.73 27.50 -36.38
N GLY A 88 9.22 28.74 -36.42
CA GLY A 88 8.38 29.29 -35.36
C GLY A 88 7.14 28.43 -35.08
N LYS A 89 6.38 28.07 -36.12
CA LYS A 89 5.20 27.18 -35.96
C LYS A 89 5.57 25.84 -35.33
N VAL A 90 6.66 25.21 -35.77
CA VAL A 90 7.11 23.91 -35.24
C VAL A 90 7.52 24.02 -33.77
N LEU A 91 8.28 25.05 -33.39
CA LEU A 91 8.65 25.29 -32.00
C LEU A 91 7.43 25.54 -31.11
N GLY A 92 6.44 26.29 -31.61
CA GLY A 92 5.19 26.56 -30.91
C GLY A 92 4.38 25.29 -30.64
N MET A 93 4.26 24.43 -31.65
CA MET A 93 3.61 23.12 -31.49
C MET A 93 4.35 22.23 -30.49
N LEU A 94 5.68 22.16 -30.60
CA LEU A 94 6.48 21.37 -29.68
C LEU A 94 6.35 21.86 -28.24
N GLY A 95 6.39 23.18 -28.01
CA GLY A 95 6.20 23.80 -26.71
C GLY A 95 4.83 23.49 -26.10
N SER A 96 3.76 23.60 -26.89
CA SER A 96 2.41 23.20 -26.45
C SER A 96 2.33 21.72 -26.07
N VAL A 97 2.92 20.83 -26.86
CA VAL A 97 2.93 19.39 -26.54
C VAL A 97 3.67 19.12 -25.23
N GLN A 98 4.78 19.80 -24.94
CA GLN A 98 5.48 19.66 -23.66
C GLN A 98 4.59 20.06 -22.47
N LEU A 99 3.83 21.15 -22.59
CA LEU A 99 2.91 21.60 -21.54
C LEU A 99 1.71 20.66 -21.36
N GLU A 100 1.21 20.04 -22.42
CA GLU A 100 0.16 19.02 -22.30
C GLU A 100 0.69 17.73 -21.66
N LEU A 101 1.92 17.31 -21.97
CA LEU A 101 2.58 16.19 -21.30
C LEU A 101 2.80 16.47 -19.80
N GLN A 102 3.18 17.70 -19.45
CA GLN A 102 3.34 18.14 -18.06
C GLN A 102 2.06 17.92 -17.26
N LYS A 103 0.89 18.34 -17.79
CA LYS A 103 -0.42 18.12 -17.16
C LYS A 103 -0.74 16.64 -16.97
N LEU A 104 -0.39 15.81 -17.95
CA LEU A 104 -0.61 14.36 -17.87
C LEU A 104 0.24 13.73 -16.77
N VAL A 105 1.51 14.13 -16.65
CA VAL A 105 2.41 13.65 -15.60
C VAL A 105 1.95 14.12 -14.21
N ASP A 106 1.48 15.36 -14.10
CA ASP A 106 0.88 15.87 -12.86
C ASP A 106 -0.35 15.04 -12.45
N SER A 107 -1.24 14.75 -13.40
CA SER A 107 -2.41 13.90 -13.16
C SER A 107 -1.99 12.48 -12.73
N TYR A 108 -0.99 11.89 -13.38
CA TYR A 108 -0.42 10.61 -12.97
C TYR A 108 0.10 10.64 -11.53
N ARG A 109 0.79 11.71 -11.11
CA ARG A 109 1.25 11.89 -9.72
C ARG A 109 0.08 11.90 -8.74
N SER A 110 -1.01 12.61 -9.05
CA SER A 110 -2.23 12.59 -8.23
C SER A 110 -2.86 11.20 -8.18
N HIS A 111 -2.84 10.45 -9.28
CA HIS A 111 -3.33 9.07 -9.30
C HIS A 111 -2.52 8.14 -8.40
N ILE A 112 -1.19 8.30 -8.31
CA ILE A 112 -0.39 7.52 -7.35
C ILE A 112 -0.87 7.76 -5.92
N VAL A 113 -1.13 9.01 -5.52
CA VAL A 113 -1.68 9.32 -4.18
C VAL A 113 -2.98 8.56 -3.95
N LEU A 114 -3.92 8.69 -4.89
CA LEU A 114 -5.28 8.18 -4.72
C LEU A 114 -5.36 6.65 -4.77
N THR A 115 -4.49 6.00 -5.53
CA THR A 115 -4.61 4.56 -5.84
C THR A 115 -3.56 3.70 -5.15
N ILE A 116 -2.46 4.29 -4.67
CA ILE A 116 -1.37 3.58 -4.02
C ILE A 116 -1.15 4.12 -2.61
N THR A 117 -0.84 5.40 -2.45
CA THR A 117 -0.46 5.97 -1.15
C THR A 117 -1.60 5.87 -0.14
N ASN A 118 -2.77 6.48 -0.42
CA ASN A 118 -3.89 6.52 0.53
C ASN A 118 -4.40 5.11 0.89
N PRO A 119 -4.60 4.18 -0.06
CA PRO A 119 -5.02 2.82 0.30
C PRO A 119 -3.97 2.08 1.13
N SER A 120 -2.67 2.24 0.83
CA SER A 120 -1.60 1.55 1.57
C SER A 120 -1.47 2.08 2.99
N GLU A 121 -1.56 3.41 3.18
CA GLU A 121 -1.57 4.02 4.52
C GLU A 121 -2.78 3.56 5.34
N SER A 122 -3.96 3.49 4.73
CA SER A 122 -5.16 2.99 5.39
C SER A 122 -4.99 1.53 5.81
N LEU A 123 -4.47 0.67 4.93
CA LEU A 123 -4.23 -0.75 5.24
C LEU A 123 -3.16 -0.92 6.33
N LEU A 124 -2.12 -0.10 6.32
CA LEU A 124 -1.10 -0.08 7.37
C LEU A 124 -1.68 0.32 8.73
N ASN A 125 -2.62 1.26 8.77
CA ASN A 125 -3.32 1.64 10.00
C ASN A 125 -4.22 0.52 10.54
N GLU A 126 -4.96 -0.16 9.65
CA GLU A 126 -5.75 -1.34 10.03
C GLU A 126 -4.84 -2.47 10.54
N LEU A 127 -3.72 -2.73 9.86
CA LEU A 127 -2.73 -3.73 10.28
C LEU A 127 -2.18 -3.42 11.68
N ARG A 128 -1.86 -2.15 11.98
CA ARG A 128 -1.42 -1.73 13.32
C ARG A 128 -2.48 -2.02 14.38
N THR A 129 -3.76 -1.87 14.05
CA THR A 129 -4.86 -2.21 14.97
C THR A 129 -4.89 -3.71 15.26
N VAL A 130 -4.70 -4.55 14.24
CA VAL A 130 -4.61 -6.01 14.42
C VAL A 130 -3.38 -6.40 15.24
N GLU A 131 -2.21 -5.79 14.98
CA GLU A 131 -0.99 -6.01 15.76
C GLU A 131 -1.20 -5.66 17.25
N LEU A 132 -1.87 -4.55 17.55
CA LEU A 132 -2.20 -4.16 18.92
C LEU A 132 -3.13 -5.18 19.59
N MET A 133 -4.19 -5.62 18.90
CA MET A 133 -5.09 -6.67 19.42
C MET A 133 -4.32 -7.96 19.71
N PHE A 134 -3.43 -8.35 18.81
CA PHE A 134 -2.58 -9.53 18.97
C PHE A 134 -1.68 -9.43 20.21
N LEU A 135 -1.05 -8.27 20.42
CA LEU A 135 -0.22 -8.03 21.61
C LEU A 135 -1.04 -8.12 22.90
N THR A 136 -2.20 -7.45 22.96
CA THR A 136 -3.07 -7.49 24.15
C THR A 136 -3.51 -8.90 24.51
N LEU A 137 -3.91 -9.72 23.52
CA LEU A 137 -4.28 -11.12 23.74
C LEU A 137 -3.10 -11.99 24.18
N SER A 138 -1.89 -11.69 23.70
CA SER A 138 -0.69 -12.42 24.08
C SER A 138 -0.27 -12.11 25.52
N ASP A 139 -0.40 -10.86 25.94
CA ASP A 139 -0.12 -10.40 27.30
C ASP A 139 -1.17 -10.91 28.32
N GLU A 140 -2.46 -10.89 27.96
CA GLU A 140 -3.53 -11.44 28.80
C GLU A 140 -3.40 -12.96 28.98
N ASN A 141 -3.05 -13.69 27.92
CA ASN A 141 -2.80 -15.13 28.03
C ASN A 141 -1.58 -15.43 28.90
N THR A 142 -0.49 -14.67 28.79
CA THR A 142 0.69 -14.87 29.66
C THR A 142 0.41 -14.53 31.13
N ALA A 143 -0.47 -13.56 31.42
CA ALA A 143 -0.94 -13.29 32.77
C ALA A 143 -1.81 -14.43 33.35
N SER A 144 -2.66 -15.05 32.52
CA SER A 144 -3.51 -16.18 32.94
C SER A 144 -2.74 -17.45 33.30
N TYR A 145 -1.50 -17.62 32.83
CA TYR A 145 -0.64 -18.78 33.16
C TYR A 145 0.30 -18.52 34.37
N ARG A 146 0.25 -17.36 35.02
CA ARG A 146 1.15 -16.99 36.14
C ARG A 146 0.60 -17.27 37.55
N PHE A 147 -0.45 -18.07 37.69
CA PHE A 147 -0.93 -18.56 38.99
C PHE A 147 -1.08 -20.09 38.98
N PRO A 148 -0.01 -20.80 39.39
CA PRO A 148 -0.08 -21.77 40.50
C PRO A 148 1.17 -21.64 41.40
N ASP A 149 1.20 -21.72 42.72
CA ASP A 149 0.23 -22.05 43.76
C ASP A 149 0.55 -21.18 44.99
N PHE A 150 -0.49 -20.77 45.70
CA PHE A 150 -0.38 -20.62 47.15
C PHE A 150 -0.31 -22.03 47.71
N GLU A 151 0.83 -22.43 48.30
CA GLU A 151 0.80 -23.42 49.36
C GLU A 151 1.61 -22.91 50.54
N VAL A 152 0.88 -22.83 51.64
CA VAL A 152 1.28 -22.47 53.00
C VAL A 152 1.93 -23.71 53.60
N ASP A 153 3.11 -23.54 54.19
CA ASP A 153 3.50 -24.12 55.49
C ASP A 153 4.68 -23.34 56.08
#